data_AF-A0A3D4Q2N5-F1
#
_entry.id   AF-A0A3D4Q2N5-F1
#
_cell.length_a   1.000
_cell.length_b   1.000
_cell.length_c   1.000
_cell.angle_alpha   90.00
_cell.angle_beta   90.00
_cell.angle_gamma   90.00
#
_symmetry.space_group_name_H-M   'P 1'
#
loop_
_entity.id
_entity.type
_entity.pdbx_description
1 polymer ?
#
loop_
_entity_poly.entity_id
_entity_poly.type
_entity_poly.pdbx_seq_one_letter_code
_entity_poly.pdbx_strand_id
1 'polypeptide(L)'
;MTWNNRIYRHIIGSKECFALHETFYNNETGLIESWTEVPVTEFSDSIDELIQDLEQKLTDAKRFRNAVLLPNANVDENNLISGK
;
A
#
# COMPACT_ATOMS: atom_id res chain seq x y z
N MET A 1 -10.84 1.68 17.24
CA MET A 1 -9.71 0.78 16.86
C MET A 1 -9.57 0.86 15.36
N THR A 2 -8.50 1.46 14.87
CA THR A 2 -8.29 1.59 13.42
C THR A 2 -6.81 1.44 13.15
N TRP A 3 -6.48 0.45 12.32
CA TRP A 3 -5.16 0.31 11.73
C TRP A 3 -4.96 1.48 10.75
N ASN A 4 -3.83 2.14 10.85
CA ASN A 4 -3.46 3.26 9.98
C ASN A 4 -2.24 2.86 9.17
N ASN A 5 -2.14 3.33 7.92
CA ASN A 5 -0.92 3.14 7.15
C ASN A 5 0.12 4.21 7.51
N ARG A 6 1.34 3.79 7.83
CA ARG A 6 2.47 4.69 8.16
C ARG A 6 3.73 4.24 7.45
N ILE A 7 4.57 5.22 7.09
CA ILE A 7 5.89 4.97 6.50
C ILE A 7 6.86 4.62 7.62
N TYR A 8 7.55 3.50 7.48
CA TYR A 8 8.64 3.09 8.35
C TYR A 8 9.96 3.19 7.61
N ARG A 9 10.99 3.57 8.35
CA ARG A 9 12.39 3.52 7.92
C ARG A 9 12.98 2.17 8.32
N HIS A 10 13.65 1.52 7.38
CA HIS A 10 14.34 0.26 7.57
C HIS A 10 15.81 0.39 7.23
N ILE A 11 16.65 -0.38 7.92
CA ILE A 11 18.04 -0.59 7.54
C ILE A 11 18.17 -2.06 7.11
N ILE A 12 18.35 -2.29 5.82
CA ILE A 12 18.50 -3.64 5.24
C ILE A 12 19.95 -3.78 4.77
N GLY A 13 20.71 -4.62 5.46
CA GLY A 13 22.16 -4.71 5.29
C GLY A 13 22.84 -3.41 5.73
N SER A 14 23.22 -2.57 4.77
CA SER A 14 23.82 -1.25 4.99
C SER A 14 23.09 -0.11 4.27
N LYS A 15 21.92 -0.41 3.68
CA LYS A 15 21.10 0.56 2.97
C LYS A 15 19.88 0.94 3.80
N GLU A 16 19.55 2.22 3.74
CA GLU A 16 18.29 2.74 4.25
C GLU A 16 17.21 2.57 3.19
N CYS A 17 16.06 2.06 3.60
CA CYS A 17 14.89 1.86 2.74
C CYS A 17 13.62 2.27 3.48
N PHE A 18 12.55 2.52 2.73
CA PHE A 18 11.27 2.98 3.25
C PHE A 18 10.13 2.11 2.74
N ALA A 19 9.17 1.80 3.60
CA ALA A 19 7.98 1.03 3.21
C ALA A 19 6.77 1.41 4.06
N LEU A 20 5.57 1.10 3.56
CA LEU A 20 4.31 1.32 4.26
C LEU A 20 3.94 0.11 5.10
N HIS A 21 3.65 0.31 6.37
CA HIS A 21 3.12 -0.72 7.27
C HIS A 21 1.76 -0.30 7.81
N GLU A 22 0.94 -1.30 8.17
CA GLU A 22 -0.24 -1.05 8.99
C GLU A 22 0.23 -0.90 10.45
N THR A 23 -0.20 0.18 11.09
CA THR A 23 0.16 0.57 12.46
C THR A 23 -1.10 0.66 13.30
N PHE A 24 -1.08 -0.03 14.44
CA PHE A 24 -2.11 0.05 15.45
C PHE A 24 -1.68 0.99 16.58
N TYR A 25 -2.55 1.95 16.89
CA TYR A 25 -2.34 2.90 17.96
C TYR A 25 -3.22 2.55 19.16
N ASN A 26 -2.63 2.63 20.35
CA ASN A 26 -3.35 2.60 21.61
C ASN A 26 -4.16 3.90 21.75
N ASN A 27 -5.49 3.81 21.88
CA ASN A 27 -6.34 5.01 21.87
C ASN A 27 -6.27 5.82 23.16
N GLU A 28 -5.86 5.23 24.28
CA GLU A 28 -5.78 5.91 25.58
C GLU A 28 -4.51 6.75 25.68
N THR A 29 -3.41 6.25 25.12
CA THR A 29 -2.10 6.90 25.17
C THR A 29 -1.72 7.63 23.89
N GLY A 30 -2.37 7.28 22.76
CA GLY A 30 -2.00 7.75 21.42
C GLY A 30 -0.70 7.15 20.89
N LEU A 31 -0.08 6.21 21.60
CA LEU A 31 1.20 5.60 21.23
C LEU A 31 1.01 4.42 20.27
N ILE A 32 2.06 4.11 19.51
CA ILE A 32 2.10 2.90 18.68
C ILE A 32 2.15 1.69 19.61
N GLU A 33 1.21 0.77 19.42
CA GLU A 33 1.12 -0.48 20.18
C GLU A 33 1.61 -1.66 19.35
N SER A 34 1.30 -1.69 18.05
CA SER A 34 1.81 -2.72 17.13
C SER A 34 1.86 -2.23 15.68
N TRP A 35 2.52 -3.01 14.83
CA TRP A 35 2.64 -2.78 13.39
C TRP A 35 2.87 -4.11 12.66
N THR A 36 2.56 -4.19 11.37
CA THR A 36 2.73 -5.43 10.58
C THR A 36 4.21 -5.75 10.38
N GLU A 37 4.60 -7.02 10.44
CA GLU A 37 5.99 -7.43 10.18
C GLU A 37 6.34 -7.29 8.69
N VAL A 38 5.41 -7.66 7.82
CA VAL A 38 5.54 -7.52 6.38
C VAL A 38 4.92 -6.18 5.95
N PRO A 39 5.64 -5.37 5.16
CA PRO A 39 5.08 -4.13 4.64
C PRO A 39 3.95 -4.40 3.64
N VAL A 40 3.02 -3.45 3.54
CA VAL A 40 1.94 -3.41 2.55
C VAL A 40 2.48 -3.07 1.15
N THR A 41 3.62 -2.38 1.10
CA THR A 41 4.32 -2.02 -0.15
C THR A 41 5.66 -2.71 -0.24
N GLU A 42 6.24 -2.70 -1.44
CA GLU A 42 7.66 -2.94 -1.60
C GLU A 42 8.49 -1.84 -0.89
N PHE A 43 9.77 -2.13 -0.69
CA PHE A 43 10.72 -1.17 -0.15
C PHE A 43 11.21 -0.23 -1.26
N SER A 44 11.24 1.06 -0.97
CA SER A 44 11.83 2.09 -1.83
C SER A 44 13.14 2.60 -1.21
N ASP A 45 14.07 3.08 -2.04
CA ASP A 45 15.37 3.58 -1.58
C ASP A 45 15.26 5.01 -1.01
N SER A 46 14.17 5.73 -1.31
CA SER A 46 13.86 7.04 -0.72
C SER A 46 12.38 7.21 -0.38
N ILE A 47 12.09 8.19 0.48
CA ILE A 47 10.71 8.57 0.83
C ILE A 47 9.98 9.13 -0.41
N ASP A 48 10.66 9.93 -1.22
CA ASP A 48 10.05 10.56 -2.39
C ASP A 48 9.64 9.53 -3.45
N GLU A 49 10.48 8.51 -3.69
CA GLU A 49 10.12 7.38 -4.55
C GLU A 49 8.91 6.62 -4.03
N LEU A 50 8.86 6.33 -2.72
CA LEU A 50 7.70 5.66 -2.11
C LEU A 50 6.42 6.47 -2.28
N ILE A 51 6.49 7.79 -2.07
CA ILE A 51 5.33 8.69 -2.26
C ILE A 51 4.88 8.66 -3.72
N GLN A 52 5.80 8.78 -4.67
CA GLN A 52 5.49 8.74 -6.10
C GLN A 52 4.80 7.41 -6.49
N ASP A 53 5.30 6.28 -5.99
CA ASP A 53 4.71 4.97 -6.23
C ASP A 53 3.28 4.87 -5.67
N LEU A 54 3.06 5.41 -4.47
CA LEU A 54 1.74 5.44 -3.83
C LEU A 54 0.75 6.35 -4.59
N GLU A 55 1.21 7.50 -5.07
CA GLU A 55 0.41 8.42 -5.88
C GLU A 55 0.02 7.80 -7.22
N GLN A 56 0.95 7.08 -7.87
CA GLN A 56 0.69 6.35 -9.09
C GLN A 56 -0.35 5.24 -8.85
N LYS A 57 -0.17 4.42 -7.80
CA LYS A 57 -1.13 3.37 -7.41
C LYS A 57 -2.52 3.95 -7.12
N LEU A 58 -2.60 5.08 -6.42
CA LEU A 58 -3.87 5.77 -6.16
C LEU A 58 -4.51 6.30 -7.44
N THR A 59 -3.70 6.85 -8.35
CA THR A 59 -4.16 7.34 -9.66
C THR A 59 -4.76 6.21 -10.47
N ASP A 60 -4.09 5.06 -10.53
CA ASP A 60 -4.59 3.89 -11.24
C ASP A 60 -5.86 3.32 -10.60
N ALA A 61 -5.89 3.19 -9.26
CA ALA A 61 -7.08 2.75 -8.54
C ALA A 61 -8.30 3.65 -8.81
N LYS A 62 -8.09 4.97 -8.90
CA LYS A 62 -9.15 5.93 -9.25
C LYS A 62 -9.57 5.80 -10.70
N ARG A 63 -8.61 5.70 -11.62
CA ARG A 63 -8.85 5.60 -13.07
C ARG A 63 -9.62 4.33 -13.43
N PHE A 64 -9.26 3.22 -12.79
CA PHE A 64 -9.78 1.89 -13.06
C PHE A 64 -10.73 1.39 -11.98
N ARG A 65 -11.37 2.29 -11.22
CA ARG A 65 -12.26 1.97 -10.08
C ARG A 65 -13.39 0.97 -10.39
N ASN A 66 -13.79 0.88 -11.65
CA ASN A 66 -14.83 -0.05 -12.12
C ASN A 66 -14.25 -1.30 -12.80
N ALA A 67 -12.95 -1.33 -13.12
CA ALA A 67 -12.28 -2.45 -13.78
C ALA A 67 -11.69 -3.42 -12.72
N VAL A 68 -12.57 -4.05 -11.94
CA VAL A 68 -12.19 -4.97 -10.86
C VAL A 68 -11.81 -6.32 -11.45
N LEU A 69 -10.52 -6.62 -11.54
CA LEU A 69 -10.05 -7.88 -12.12
C LEU A 69 -10.39 -9.08 -11.22
N LEU A 70 -10.89 -10.15 -11.84
CA LEU A 70 -11.13 -11.41 -11.14
C LEU A 70 -9.87 -12.29 -11.20
N PRO A 71 -9.42 -12.86 -10.06
CA PRO A 71 -8.27 -13.76 -10.07
C PRO A 71 -8.59 -15.00 -10.93
N ASN A 72 -7.68 -15.33 -11.84
CA ASN A 72 -7.79 -16.43 -12.83
C ASN A 72 -8.87 -16.25 -13.92
N ALA A 73 -9.47 -15.08 -14.05
CA ALA A 73 -10.28 -14.77 -15.22
C ALA A 73 -9.36 -14.53 -16.44
N ASN A 74 -9.82 -14.96 -17.61
CA ASN A 74 -9.10 -14.67 -18.84
C ASN A 74 -9.18 -13.17 -19.18
N VAL A 75 -8.36 -12.73 -20.13
CA VAL A 75 -8.28 -11.31 -20.52
C VAL A 75 -9.64 -10.78 -21.01
N ASP A 76 -10.43 -11.60 -21.70
CA ASP A 76 -11.75 -11.23 -22.22
C ASP A 76 -12.77 -11.00 -21.10
N GLU A 77 -12.78 -11.85 -20.08
CA GLU A 77 -13.63 -11.73 -18.89
C GLU A 77 -13.34 -10.45 -18.09
N ASN A 78 -12.08 -10.05 -18.02
CA ASN A 78 -11.65 -8.81 -17.38
C ASN A 78 -11.97 -7.55 -18.22
N ASN A 79 -12.00 -7.67 -19.55
CA ASN A 79 -12.32 -6.56 -20.44
C ASN A 79 -13.82 -6.20 -20.48
N LEU A 80 -14.69 -7.11 -20.04
CA LEU A 80 -16.15 -6.90 -20.00
C LEU A 80 -16.62 -5.94 -18.90
N ILE A 81 -15.76 -5.56 -17.95
CA ILE A 81 -16.13 -4.73 -16.78
C ILE A 81 -16.11 -3.22 -17.11
N SER A 82 -16.37 -2.87 -18.37
CA SER A 82 -16.50 -1.50 -18.86
C SER A 82 -17.87 -1.26 -19.48
N GLY A 83 -18.93 -1.41 -18.68
CA GLY A 83 -20.27 -1.05 -19.15
C GLY A 83 -21.42 -1.37 -18.21
N LYS A 84 -21.64 -0.52 -17.21
CA LYS A 84 -22.98 -0.08 -16.78
C LYS A 84 -22.92 1.37 -16.33
#